data_AF-A0A163QIC8-F1
#
_entry.id   AF-A0A163QIC8-F1
#
_cell.length_a   1.000
_cell.length_b   1.000
_cell.length_c   1.000
_cell.angle_alpha   90.00
_cell.angle_beta   90.00
_cell.angle_gamma   90.00
#
_symmetry.space_group_name_H-M   'P 1'
#
loop_
_entity.id
_entity.type
_entity.pdbx_description
1 polymer ?
#
loop_
_entity_poly.entity_id
_entity_poly.type
_entity_poly.pdbx_seq_one_letter_code
_entity_poly.pdbx_strand_id
1 'polypeptide(L)' 'MDERHEGRIVIRSARTGRPASRERAYKPDELVRFDARIPATIAQRLYDTAHESGLPVTVVLANVLSRALDDGNGAAMD' A
#
# COMPACT_ATOMS: atom_id res chain seq x y z
N MET A 1 20.15 20.46 17.60
CA MET A 1 19.43 19.27 18.07
C MET A 1 18.12 19.25 17.31
N ASP A 2 17.94 18.37 16.33
CA ASP A 2 17.16 17.15 16.57
C ASP A 2 17.28 16.16 15.39
N GLU A 3 17.85 15.02 15.75
CA GLU A 3 17.54 13.65 15.34
C GLU A 3 17.19 13.35 13.87
N ARG A 4 18.20 12.80 13.20
CA ARG A 4 18.04 11.75 12.18
C ARG A 4 16.94 10.77 12.65
N HIS A 5 15.78 10.78 11.99
CA HIS A 5 14.76 9.76 12.23
C HIS A 5 15.27 8.42 11.70
N GLU A 6 15.80 7.62 12.63
CA GLU A 6 16.27 6.25 12.49
C GLU A 6 15.18 5.33 11.94
N GLY A 7 15.29 4.89 10.68
CA GLY A 7 14.66 3.65 10.19
C GLY A 7 13.14 3.52 10.28
N ARG A 8 12.37 4.61 10.38
CA ARG A 8 10.89 4.57 10.48
C ARG A 8 10.23 4.93 9.15
N ILE A 9 9.14 4.26 8.83
CA ILE A 9 8.28 4.56 7.69
C ILE A 9 7.18 5.54 8.15
N VAL A 10 7.12 6.71 7.52
CA VAL A 10 6.12 7.74 7.82
C VAL A 10 4.99 7.69 6.79
N ILE A 11 3.78 7.36 7.26
CA ILE A 11 2.56 7.41 6.45
C ILE A 11 1.88 8.76 6.67
N ARG A 12 2.00 9.64 5.67
CA ARG A 12 1.35 10.96 5.63
C ARG A 12 -0.17 10.84 5.55
N SER A 13 -0.87 11.81 6.13
CA SER A 13 -2.33 11.93 5.95
C SER A 13 -2.66 12.25 4.50
N ALA A 14 -3.69 11.59 3.96
CA ALA A 14 -4.22 11.91 2.64
C ALA A 14 -4.81 13.33 2.63
N ARG A 15 -4.59 14.08 1.53
CA ARG A 15 -5.12 15.45 1.36
C ARG A 15 -6.65 15.48 1.16
N THR A 16 -7.24 14.38 0.69
CA THR A 16 -8.66 14.19 0.43
C THR A 16 -9.09 12.77 0.82
N GLY A 17 -10.40 12.51 0.91
CA GLY A 17 -10.92 11.19 1.33
C GLY A 17 -11.13 11.11 2.84
N ARG A 18 -10.66 10.03 3.48
CA ARG A 18 -10.72 9.87 4.95
C ARG A 18 -9.35 10.23 5.54
N PRO A 19 -9.14 11.47 6.01
CA PRO A 19 -7.85 11.87 6.57
C PRO A 19 -7.62 11.03 7.82
N ALA A 20 -6.45 10.39 7.93
CA ALA A 20 -5.98 9.96 9.24
C ALA A 20 -5.78 11.23 10.08
N SER A 21 -6.31 11.28 11.30
CA SER A 21 -6.27 12.49 12.14
C SER A 21 -4.84 12.99 12.42
N ARG A 22 -3.81 12.15 12.22
CA ARG A 22 -2.38 12.46 12.39
C ARG A 22 -1.49 11.61 11.48
N GLU A 23 -0.28 12.09 11.22
CA GLU A 23 0.82 11.30 10.69
C GLU A 23 1.08 10.07 11.56
N ARG A 24 1.44 8.94 10.93
CA ARG A 24 1.71 7.67 11.59
C ARG A 24 3.11 7.20 11.24
N ALA A 25 3.92 6.90 12.26
CA ALA A 25 5.30 6.44 12.10
C ALA A 25 5.44 4.99 12.57
N TYR A 26 5.82 4.11 11.65
CA TYR A 26 5.90 2.67 11.85
C TYR A 26 7.34 2.17 11.69
N LYS A 27 7.64 0.99 12.21
CA LYS A 27 8.86 0.25 11.82
C LYS A 27 8.69 -0.32 10.40
N PRO A 28 9.78 -0.63 9.65
CA PRO A 28 9.68 -1.09 8.27
C PRO A 28 8.88 -2.39 8.11
N ASP A 29 9.02 -3.30 9.06
CA ASP A 29 8.36 -4.61 9.03
C ASP A 29 7.00 -4.62 9.75
N GLU A 30 6.54 -3.45 10.20
CA GLU A 30 5.28 -3.34 10.94
C GLU A 30 4.08 -3.36 9.98
N LEU A 31 3.16 -4.28 10.21
CA LEU A 31 1.96 -4.44 9.38
C LEU A 31 0.93 -3.35 9.71
N VAL A 32 0.53 -2.59 8.68
CA VAL A 32 -0.48 -1.52 8.80
C VAL A 32 -1.77 -1.95 8.13
N ARG A 33 -2.91 -1.75 8.81
CA ARG A 33 -4.22 -1.89 8.18
C ARG A 33 -4.49 -0.71 7.23
N PHE A 34 -4.66 -1.01 5.95
CA PHE A 34 -5.03 -0.07 4.91
C PHE A 34 -6.47 -0.35 4.45
N ASP A 35 -7.42 0.50 4.85
CA ASP A 35 -8.82 0.37 4.44
C ASP A 35 -9.11 1.30 3.24
N ALA A 36 -9.41 0.71 2.09
CA ALA A 36 -9.87 1.42 0.90
C ALA A 36 -11.10 0.74 0.30
N ARG A 37 -12.02 1.53 -0.28
CA ARG A 37 -13.15 1.02 -1.05
C ARG A 37 -12.75 0.92 -2.51
N ILE A 38 -12.92 -0.24 -3.12
CA ILE A 38 -12.59 -0.52 -4.52
C ILE A 38 -13.82 -1.04 -5.27
N PRO A 39 -13.88 -0.91 -6.62
CA PRO A 39 -14.94 -1.53 -7.42
C PRO A 39 -14.99 -3.05 -7.24
N ALA A 40 -16.20 -3.61 -7.25
CA ALA A 40 -16.43 -5.05 -7.08
C ALA A 40 -15.70 -5.90 -8.14
N THR A 41 -15.57 -5.38 -9.36
CA THR A 41 -14.84 -6.05 -10.47
C THR A 41 -13.35 -6.19 -10.18
N ILE A 42 -12.74 -5.22 -9.49
CA ILE A 42 -11.34 -5.30 -9.08
C ILE A 42 -11.19 -6.29 -7.92
N ALA A 43 -12.11 -6.24 -6.94
CA ALA A 43 -12.13 -7.20 -5.85
C ALA A 43 -12.22 -8.63 -6.39
N GLN A 44 -13.17 -8.91 -7.28
CA GLN A 44 -13.32 -10.23 -7.91
C GLN A 44 -11.99 -10.72 -8.51
N ARG A 45 -11.34 -9.90 -9.36
CA ARG A 45 -10.06 -10.28 -9.98
C ARG A 45 -8.97 -10.62 -8.96
N LEU A 46 -8.88 -9.88 -7.86
CA LEU A 46 -7.91 -10.16 -6.80
C LEU A 46 -8.18 -11.52 -6.15
N TYR A 47 -9.44 -11.85 -5.88
CA TYR A 47 -9.83 -13.12 -5.28
C TYR A 47 -9.66 -14.30 -6.26
N ASP A 48 -10.01 -14.13 -7.53
CA ASP A 48 -9.83 -15.16 -8.56
C ASP A 48 -8.34 -15.49 -8.72
N THR A 49 -7.47 -14.48 -8.83
CA THR A 49 -6.01 -14.68 -8.90
C THR A 49 -5.45 -15.35 -7.63
N ALA A 50 -5.94 -14.98 -6.45
CA ALA A 50 -5.55 -15.63 -5.20
C ALA A 50 -5.96 -17.11 -5.17
N HIS A 51 -7.16 -17.41 -5.65
CA HIS A 51 -7.66 -18.77 -5.77
C HIS A 51 -6.81 -19.60 -6.74
N GLU A 52 -6.57 -19.10 -7.95
CA GLU A 52 -5.80 -19.80 -8.99
C GLU A 52 -4.33 -20.04 -8.61
N SER A 53 -3.71 -19.08 -7.90
CA SER A 53 -2.31 -19.16 -7.48
C SER A 53 -2.11 -19.89 -6.16
N GLY A 54 -3.18 -20.19 -5.40
CA GLY A 54 -3.09 -20.75 -4.06
C GLY A 54 -2.45 -19.82 -3.02
N LEU A 55 -2.40 -18.51 -3.30
CA LEU A 55 -1.79 -17.52 -2.43
C LEU A 55 -2.83 -16.75 -1.60
N PRO A 56 -2.46 -16.22 -0.43
CA PRO A 56 -3.34 -15.30 0.30
C PRO A 56 -3.64 -14.04 -0.51
N VAL A 57 -4.89 -13.56 -0.44
CA VAL A 57 -5.32 -12.33 -1.13
C VAL A 57 -4.45 -11.13 -0.79
N THR A 58 -3.98 -11.01 0.45
CA THR A 58 -3.06 -9.94 0.88
C THR A 58 -1.73 -9.96 0.12
N VAL A 59 -1.19 -11.15 -0.18
CA VAL A 59 0.05 -11.29 -0.95
C VAL A 59 -0.17 -10.87 -2.40
N VAL A 60 -1.28 -11.32 -3.00
CA VAL A 60 -1.66 -10.91 -4.37
C VAL A 60 -1.84 -9.39 -4.45
N LEU A 61 -2.57 -8.80 -3.49
CA LEU A 61 -2.78 -7.36 -3.42
C LEU A 61 -1.46 -6.60 -3.29
N ALA A 62 -0.57 -7.02 -2.38
CA ALA A 62 0.73 -6.38 -2.20
C ALA A 62 1.57 -6.44 -3.47
N ASN A 63 1.63 -7.59 -4.15
CA ASN A 63 2.37 -7.75 -5.39
C ASN A 63 1.83 -6.87 -6.53
N VAL A 64 0.49 -6.79 -6.66
CA VAL A 64 -0.16 -5.92 -7.66
C VAL A 64 0.14 -4.46 -7.37
N LEU A 65 0.05 -4.03 -6.11
CA LEU A 65 0.35 -2.66 -5.71
C LEU A 65 1.83 -2.31 -5.92
N SER A 66 2.77 -3.18 -5.51
CA SER A 66 4.20 -2.94 -5.70
C SER A 66 4.54 -2.75 -7.17
N ARG A 67 4.07 -3.65 -8.04
CA ARG A 67 4.28 -3.53 -9.50
C ARG A 67 3.73 -2.22 -10.05
N ALA A 68 2.50 -1.86 -9.68
CA ALA A 68 1.88 -0.62 -10.15
C ALA A 68 2.62 0.64 -9.68
N LEU A 69 3.20 0.61 -8.48
CA LEU A 69 4.01 1.70 -7.96
C LEU A 69 5.39 1.77 -8.63
N ASP A 70 6.02 0.63 -8.89
CA ASP A 70 7.31 0.55 -9.60
C ASP A 70 7.17 1.06 -11.04
N ASP A 71 6.13 0.63 -11.76
CA ASP A 71 5.84 1.06 -13.13
C ASP A 71 5.55 2.57 -13.20
N GLY A 72 4.80 3.11 -12.24
CA GLY A 72 4.48 4.53 -12.16
C GLY A 72 5.69 5.41 -11.85
N ASN A 73 6.70 4.87 -11.15
CA ASN A 73 7.94 5.59 -10.83
C ASN A 73 8.92 5.62 -12.02
N GLY A 74 8.79 4.69 -12.98
CA GLY A 74 9.55 4.68 -14.23
C GLY A 74 9.06 5.71 -15.27
N ALA A 75 7.78 6.11 -15.23
CA ALA A 75 7.21 7.08 -16.17
C ALA A 75 7.56 8.56 -15.85
N ALA A 76 8.18 8.84 -14.69
CA ALA A 76 8.61 10.18 -14.29
C ALA A 76 10.11 10.45 -14.54
N MET A 77 10.81 9.51 -15.20
CA MET A 77 12.23 9.62 -15.57
C MET A 77 12.42 9.60 -17.10
N ASP A 78 11.58 10.32 -17.84
CA ASP A 78 11.82 10.69 -19.25
C ASP A 78 11.36 12.14 -19.49
#